data_AF-A0A3E4VXW9-F1
#
_entry.id   AF-A0A3E4VXW9-F1
#
_cell.length_a   1.000
_cell.length_b   1.000
_cell.length_c   1.000
_cell.angle_alpha   90.00
_cell.angle_beta   90.00
_cell.angle_gamma   90.00
#
_symmetry.space_group_name_H-M   'P 1'
#
loop_
_entity.id
_entity.type
_entity.pdbx_description
1 polymer ?
#
loop_
_entity_poly.entity_id
_entity_poly.type
_entity_poly.pdbx_seq_one_letter_code
_entity_poly.pdbx_strand_id
1 'polypeptide(L)'
;MRRLKKYIKNERSWIITISIIAFSILCCFFISERSKFHWGDFGSILGAITGLIAFIGVLYTSKQNKQQFLNSEERSTFFEMLKIFISYRDSLRVKKIDWKYDKTLHDWNIIQYEEFCTTEKTYQQITFELCCIFYVEIRNNIPNYLSKEEFAKEIIPSNRSTIQWYSSYNYLAIAINNIYNGYNWSKSGGVVNQIPINLNTYDYICLIAIRTYLKQNNFKPIIEAISKTADFCFSKYINQLGTYFRNAYYILEMVSGFNYPKKYSDIFRAQLSKDELVLLFFNSFSSLSNNKTRQLYLDADLFNNLELKDIRLKENINNISRMEYISFPSTLQQNPVKNEYVSYEFLSRLYKSIDIKND
;
A
#
# COMPACT_ATOMS: atom_id res chain seq x y z
N MET A 1 -20.14 -2.17 18.44
CA MET A 1 -21.54 -2.17 18.92
C MET A 1 -21.72 -2.38 20.44
N ARG A 2 -20.97 -3.28 21.12
CA ARG A 2 -21.09 -3.51 22.59
C ARG A 2 -20.70 -2.31 23.49
N ARG A 3 -19.73 -1.47 23.09
CA ARG A 3 -19.30 -0.29 23.86
C ARG A 3 -20.33 0.86 23.83
N LEU A 4 -20.99 1.08 22.70
CA LEU A 4 -22.06 2.09 22.56
C LEU A 4 -23.28 1.75 23.44
N LYS A 5 -23.66 0.46 23.49
CA LYS A 5 -24.74 -0.05 24.35
C LYS A 5 -24.42 0.14 25.84
N LYS A 6 -23.15 0.07 26.22
CA LYS A 6 -22.70 0.27 27.61
C LYS A 6 -22.72 1.76 27.99
N TYR A 7 -22.38 2.66 27.07
CA TYR A 7 -22.42 4.11 27.27
C TYR A 7 -23.85 4.65 27.38
N ILE A 8 -24.75 4.23 26.49
CA ILE A 8 -26.19 4.58 26.52
C ILE A 8 -26.88 4.01 27.78
N LYS A 9 -26.45 2.82 28.23
CA LYS A 9 -26.93 2.23 29.50
C LYS A 9 -26.43 3.03 30.72
N ASN A 10 -25.24 3.64 30.62
CA ASN A 10 -24.69 4.50 31.67
C ASN A 10 -25.43 5.84 31.75
N GLU A 11 -25.68 6.52 30.62
CA GLU A 11 -26.45 7.78 30.60
C GLU A 11 -27.87 7.62 31.14
N ARG A 12 -28.58 6.52 30.78
CA ARG A 12 -29.88 6.20 31.39
C ARG A 12 -29.78 5.94 32.89
N SER A 13 -28.69 5.33 33.36
CA SER A 13 -28.47 5.07 34.78
C SER A 13 -28.31 6.38 35.57
N TRP A 14 -27.59 7.37 35.02
CA TRP A 14 -27.40 8.68 35.66
C TRP A 14 -28.72 9.45 35.79
N ILE A 15 -29.55 9.45 34.75
CA ILE A 15 -30.86 10.09 34.77
C ILE A 15 -31.78 9.42 35.82
N ILE A 16 -31.78 8.09 35.87
CA ILE A 16 -32.56 7.33 36.87
C ILE A 16 -32.07 7.64 38.29
N THR A 17 -30.76 7.71 38.53
CA THR A 17 -30.22 8.06 39.86
C THR A 17 -30.56 9.50 40.28
N ILE A 18 -30.52 10.46 39.35
CA ILE A 18 -30.88 11.86 39.64
C ILE A 18 -32.37 11.96 39.95
N SER A 19 -33.23 11.26 39.21
CA SER A 19 -34.67 11.21 39.47
C SER A 19 -35.01 10.55 40.81
N ILE A 20 -34.29 9.48 41.20
CA ILE A 20 -34.46 8.82 42.49
C ILE A 20 -34.02 9.73 43.64
N ILE A 21 -32.90 10.46 43.48
CA ILE A 21 -32.42 11.42 44.50
C ILE A 21 -33.41 12.56 44.65
N ALA A 22 -33.91 13.13 43.55
CA ALA A 22 -34.92 14.19 43.58
C ALA A 22 -36.23 13.71 44.24
N PHE A 23 -36.68 12.48 43.93
CA PHE A 23 -37.86 11.88 44.54
C PHE A 23 -37.67 11.56 46.03
N SER A 24 -36.48 11.10 46.41
CA SER A 24 -36.12 10.79 47.81
C SER A 24 -36.05 12.06 48.66
N ILE A 25 -35.52 13.16 48.10
CA ILE A 25 -35.55 14.48 48.73
C ILE A 25 -37.00 14.94 48.90
N LEU A 26 -37.83 14.85 47.87
CA LEU A 26 -39.28 15.15 47.94
C LEU A 26 -40.02 14.33 49.01
N CYS A 27 -39.74 13.03 49.12
CA CYS A 27 -40.34 12.15 50.13
C CYS A 27 -39.85 12.46 51.55
N CYS A 28 -38.55 12.69 51.76
CA CYS A 28 -38.02 13.11 53.05
C CYS A 28 -38.58 14.47 53.49
N PHE A 29 -38.87 15.37 52.53
CA PHE A 29 -39.50 16.66 52.77
C PHE A 29 -40.98 16.55 53.20
N PHE A 30 -41.77 15.69 52.54
CA PHE A 30 -43.18 15.46 52.90
C PHE A 30 -43.34 14.82 54.30
N ILE A 31 -42.37 14.04 54.76
CA ILE A 31 -42.40 13.38 56.08
C ILE A 31 -41.99 14.35 57.21
N SER A 32 -41.27 15.44 56.90
CA SER A 32 -40.75 16.41 57.88
C SER A 32 -41.76 17.49 58.31
N GLU A 33 -43.03 17.38 57.94
CA GLU A 33 -44.03 18.41 58.19
C GLU A 33 -44.55 18.35 59.65
N ARG A 34 -43.85 19.01 60.58
CA ARG A 34 -44.37 19.37 61.91
C ARG A 34 -43.89 20.69 62.53
N SER A 35 -43.07 21.50 61.87
CA SER A 35 -42.73 22.84 62.41
C SER A 35 -42.45 23.87 61.31
N LYS A 36 -42.99 25.09 61.52
CA LYS A 36 -42.92 26.31 60.69
C LYS A 36 -41.74 26.32 59.70
N PHE A 37 -42.03 26.01 58.44
CA PHE A 37 -41.02 25.90 57.39
C PHE A 37 -41.17 27.04 56.35
N HIS A 38 -40.05 27.66 55.99
CA HIS A 38 -40.01 28.75 55.02
C HIS A 38 -39.91 28.17 53.60
N TRP A 39 -41.07 28.00 52.94
CA TRP A 39 -41.18 27.51 51.56
C TRP A 39 -40.31 28.26 50.55
N GLY A 40 -40.03 29.55 50.81
CA GLY A 40 -39.14 30.38 49.99
C GLY A 40 -37.68 29.90 49.99
N ASP A 41 -37.15 29.49 51.14
CA ASP A 41 -35.74 29.08 51.29
C ASP A 41 -35.48 27.73 50.61
N PHE A 42 -36.44 26.81 50.70
CA PHE A 42 -36.39 25.53 50.00
C PHE A 42 -36.47 25.71 48.48
N GLY A 43 -37.41 26.54 48.01
CA GLY A 43 -37.52 26.88 46.59
C GLY A 43 -36.24 27.52 46.05
N SER A 44 -35.56 28.33 46.86
CA SER A 44 -34.28 28.95 46.50
C SER A 44 -33.15 27.91 46.33
N ILE A 45 -33.01 26.97 47.28
CA ILE A 45 -31.99 25.91 47.20
C ILE A 45 -32.25 24.96 46.03
N LEU A 46 -33.50 24.51 45.85
CA LEU A 46 -33.86 23.68 44.70
C LEU A 46 -33.70 24.43 43.37
N GLY A 47 -34.06 25.71 43.32
CA GLY A 47 -33.84 26.59 42.18
C GLY A 47 -32.35 26.69 41.82
N ALA A 48 -31.47 26.83 42.82
CA ALA A 48 -30.02 26.88 42.60
C ALA A 48 -29.45 25.55 42.09
N ILE A 49 -29.87 24.41 42.66
CA ILE A 49 -29.44 23.07 42.21
C ILE A 49 -29.92 22.78 40.80
N THR A 50 -31.21 23.05 40.52
CA THR A 50 -31.78 22.84 39.18
C THR A 50 -31.14 23.77 38.14
N GLY A 51 -30.84 25.02 38.49
CA GLY A 51 -30.07 25.95 37.67
C GLY A 51 -28.66 25.46 37.35
N LEU A 52 -27.94 24.92 38.34
CA LEU A 52 -26.61 24.32 38.14
C LEU A 52 -26.67 23.10 37.21
N ILE A 53 -27.63 22.20 37.41
CA ILE A 53 -27.82 21.02 36.56
C ILE A 53 -28.17 21.43 35.12
N ALA A 54 -29.06 22.40 34.95
CA ALA A 54 -29.39 22.95 33.64
C ALA A 54 -28.17 23.55 32.95
N PHE A 55 -27.34 24.30 33.68
CA PHE A 55 -26.10 24.87 33.16
C PHE A 55 -25.09 23.80 32.75
N ILE A 56 -24.89 22.76 33.56
CA ILE A 56 -24.05 21.60 33.20
C ILE A 56 -24.60 20.92 31.92
N GLY A 57 -25.92 20.78 31.80
CA GLY A 57 -26.57 20.25 30.61
C GLY A 57 -26.30 21.09 29.35
N VAL A 58 -26.33 22.42 29.48
CA VAL A 58 -25.99 23.34 28.38
C VAL A 58 -24.51 23.21 28.00
N LEU A 59 -23.60 23.15 28.97
CA LEU A 59 -22.17 22.95 28.69
C LEU A 59 -21.90 21.62 27.99
N TYR A 60 -22.56 20.54 28.43
CA TYR A 60 -22.46 19.22 27.81
C TYR A 60 -22.97 19.25 26.36
N THR A 61 -24.16 19.82 26.14
CA THR A 61 -24.79 19.92 24.82
C THR A 61 -23.95 20.80 23.89
N SER A 62 -23.41 21.92 24.37
CA SER A 62 -22.53 22.80 23.59
C SER A 62 -21.24 22.06 23.16
N LYS A 63 -20.62 21.32 24.08
CA LYS A 63 -19.45 20.48 23.76
C LYS A 63 -19.80 19.39 22.74
N GLN A 64 -20.96 18.74 22.88
CA GLN A 64 -21.42 17.71 21.94
C GLN A 64 -21.70 18.30 20.56
N ASN A 65 -22.34 19.46 20.48
CA ASN A 65 -22.61 20.16 19.23
C ASN A 65 -21.31 20.57 18.53
N LYS A 66 -20.33 21.10 19.28
CA LYS A 66 -19.00 21.40 18.72
C LYS A 66 -18.33 20.17 18.12
N GLN A 67 -18.39 19.02 18.80
CA GLN A 67 -17.85 17.78 18.27
C GLN A 67 -18.59 17.28 17.02
N GLN A 68 -19.92 17.37 17.00
CA GLN A 68 -20.72 16.99 15.83
C GLN A 68 -20.44 17.89 14.63
N PHE A 69 -20.29 19.20 14.87
CA PHE A 69 -19.91 20.17 13.84
C PHE A 69 -18.55 19.81 13.23
N LEU A 70 -17.52 19.62 14.06
CA LEU A 70 -16.18 19.24 13.60
C LEU A 70 -16.20 17.93 12.80
N ASN A 71 -16.89 16.89 13.29
CA ASN A 71 -17.01 15.63 12.56
C ASN A 71 -17.75 15.78 11.22
N SER A 72 -18.73 16.69 11.15
CA SER A 72 -19.46 16.99 9.92
C SER A 72 -18.59 17.73 8.91
N GLU A 73 -17.80 18.69 9.38
CA GLU A 73 -16.82 19.43 8.59
C GLU A 73 -15.74 18.49 8.03
N GLU A 74 -15.09 17.69 8.90
CA GLU A 74 -14.11 16.66 8.49
C GLU A 74 -14.68 15.74 7.40
N ARG A 75 -15.92 15.26 7.58
CA ARG A 75 -16.61 14.41 6.61
C ARG A 75 -16.82 15.15 5.29
N SER A 76 -17.30 16.39 5.32
CA SER A 76 -17.57 17.17 4.11
C SER A 76 -16.30 17.43 3.32
N THR A 77 -15.26 17.92 3.99
CA THR A 77 -13.97 18.25 3.38
C THR A 77 -13.31 17.00 2.78
N PHE A 78 -13.39 15.85 3.48
CA PHE A 78 -12.92 14.58 2.94
C PHE A 78 -13.59 14.21 1.62
N PHE A 79 -14.93 14.23 1.56
CA PHE A 79 -15.65 13.81 0.36
C PHE A 79 -15.44 14.77 -0.81
N GLU A 80 -15.26 16.07 -0.56
CA GLU A 80 -14.87 17.02 -1.60
C GLU A 80 -13.46 16.75 -2.15
N MET A 81 -12.47 16.52 -1.29
CA MET A 81 -11.13 16.10 -1.74
C MET A 81 -11.16 14.77 -2.49
N LEU A 82 -11.93 13.81 -2.00
CA LEU A 82 -12.08 12.51 -2.63
C LEU A 82 -12.70 12.64 -4.02
N LYS A 83 -13.71 13.52 -4.17
CA LYS A 83 -14.33 13.82 -5.46
C LYS A 83 -13.34 14.47 -6.43
N ILE A 84 -12.52 15.40 -5.97
CA ILE A 84 -11.45 16.01 -6.79
C ILE A 84 -10.45 14.93 -7.23
N PHE A 85 -10.02 14.06 -6.31
CA PHE A 85 -9.11 12.96 -6.62
C PHE A 85 -9.72 12.00 -7.65
N ILE A 86 -10.96 11.56 -7.46
CA ILE A 86 -11.68 10.68 -8.39
C ILE A 86 -11.83 11.35 -9.76
N SER A 87 -12.20 12.63 -9.82
CA SER A 87 -12.33 13.37 -11.07
C SER A 87 -10.99 13.47 -11.82
N TYR A 88 -9.88 13.71 -11.11
CA TYR A 88 -8.55 13.71 -11.71
C TYR A 88 -8.15 12.32 -12.19
N ARG A 89 -8.31 11.30 -11.32
CA ARG A 89 -8.05 9.89 -11.64
C ARG A 89 -8.78 9.47 -12.92
N ASP A 90 -10.05 9.85 -13.04
CA ASP A 90 -10.91 9.46 -14.16
C ASP A 90 -10.62 10.22 -15.45
N SER A 91 -9.92 11.36 -15.39
CA SER A 91 -9.47 12.13 -16.54
C SER A 91 -8.02 11.86 -16.96
N LEU A 92 -7.24 11.18 -16.12
CA LEU A 92 -5.85 10.85 -16.42
C LEU A 92 -5.77 9.87 -17.61
N ARG A 93 -5.05 10.28 -18.65
CA ARG A 93 -4.87 9.52 -19.89
C ARG A 93 -3.41 9.55 -20.31
N VAL A 94 -2.91 8.42 -20.80
CA VAL A 94 -1.57 8.31 -21.41
C VAL A 94 -1.68 7.82 -22.85
N LYS A 95 -0.68 8.14 -23.67
CA LYS A 95 -0.59 7.60 -25.02
C LYS A 95 -0.48 6.08 -24.95
N LYS A 96 -1.23 5.39 -25.82
CA LYS A 96 -1.25 3.94 -25.88
C LYS A 96 0.10 3.40 -26.34
N ILE A 97 0.59 2.38 -25.63
CA ILE A 97 1.82 1.66 -25.95
C ILE A 97 1.49 0.17 -25.98
N ASP A 98 1.74 -0.48 -27.12
CA ASP A 98 1.65 -1.94 -27.24
C ASP A 98 3.04 -2.56 -27.14
N TRP A 99 3.13 -3.59 -26.30
CA TRP A 99 4.32 -4.41 -26.12
C TRP A 99 4.13 -5.69 -26.92
N LYS A 100 4.85 -5.83 -28.05
CA LYS A 100 4.77 -7.02 -28.91
C LYS A 100 6.02 -7.87 -28.75
N TYR A 101 5.87 -9.10 -28.26
CA TYR A 101 7.00 -10.00 -28.06
C TYR A 101 7.55 -10.48 -29.41
N ASP A 102 8.84 -10.23 -29.64
CA ASP A 102 9.59 -10.76 -30.78
C ASP A 102 10.18 -12.12 -30.43
N LYS A 103 9.66 -13.18 -31.04
CA LYS A 103 10.14 -14.55 -30.80
C LYS A 103 11.55 -14.80 -31.31
N THR A 104 12.04 -13.99 -32.26
CA THR A 104 13.37 -14.17 -32.85
C THR A 104 14.43 -13.50 -31.99
N LEU A 105 14.21 -12.23 -31.63
CA LEU A 105 15.09 -11.45 -30.76
C LEU A 105 14.94 -11.81 -29.29
N HIS A 106 13.86 -12.50 -28.92
CA HIS A 106 13.49 -12.80 -27.54
C HIS A 106 13.36 -11.54 -26.68
N ASP A 107 12.83 -10.47 -27.27
CA ASP A 107 12.68 -9.16 -26.63
C ASP A 107 11.34 -8.50 -27.02
N TRP A 108 10.99 -7.40 -26.35
CA TRP A 108 9.78 -6.64 -26.64
C TRP A 108 10.01 -5.56 -27.69
N ASN A 109 9.20 -5.57 -28.74
CA ASN A 109 9.04 -4.45 -29.63
C ASN A 109 7.96 -3.52 -29.07
N ILE A 110 8.35 -2.28 -28.76
CA ILE A 110 7.47 -1.27 -28.18
C ILE A 110 6.92 -0.40 -29.32
N ILE A 111 5.60 -0.38 -29.47
CA ILE A 111 4.91 0.42 -30.49
C ILE A 111 4.08 1.48 -29.79
N GLN A 112 4.36 2.74 -30.08
CA GLN A 112 3.62 3.88 -29.54
C GLN A 112 2.57 4.37 -30.55
N TYR A 113 1.37 4.64 -30.05
CA TYR A 113 0.27 5.19 -30.84
C TYR A 113 0.00 6.64 -30.46
N GLU A 114 -0.64 7.38 -31.37
CA GLU A 114 -1.15 8.74 -31.08
C GLU A 114 -2.46 8.73 -30.28
N GLU A 115 -3.15 7.60 -30.23
CA GLU A 115 -4.37 7.41 -29.43
C GLU A 115 -4.06 7.36 -27.92
N PHE A 116 -4.99 7.87 -27.12
CA PHE A 116 -4.93 7.77 -25.67
C PHE A 116 -5.62 6.50 -25.16
N CYS A 117 -5.04 5.84 -24.16
CA CYS A 117 -5.67 4.74 -23.43
C CYS A 117 -6.96 5.19 -22.73
N THR A 118 -7.91 4.29 -22.49
CA THR A 118 -8.99 4.53 -21.53
C THR A 118 -8.43 4.72 -20.10
N THR A 119 -9.25 5.20 -19.15
CA THR A 119 -8.83 5.35 -17.74
C THR A 119 -8.23 4.06 -17.20
N GLU A 120 -8.97 2.96 -17.31
CA GLU A 120 -8.55 1.66 -16.77
C GLU A 120 -7.26 1.17 -17.44
N LYS A 121 -7.19 1.29 -18.77
CA LYS A 121 -6.01 0.87 -19.53
C LYS A 121 -4.77 1.72 -19.23
N THR A 122 -4.96 2.97 -18.79
CA THR A 122 -3.85 3.85 -18.41
C THR A 122 -3.09 3.29 -17.20
N TYR A 123 -3.79 2.95 -16.12
CA TYR A 123 -3.14 2.39 -14.92
C TYR A 123 -2.58 0.98 -15.17
N GLN A 124 -3.29 0.16 -15.95
CA GLN A 124 -2.80 -1.17 -16.37
C GLN A 124 -1.49 -1.08 -17.16
N GLN A 125 -1.41 -0.16 -18.13
CA GLN A 125 -0.20 0.02 -18.94
C GLN A 125 0.99 0.45 -18.09
N ILE A 126 0.82 1.47 -17.24
CA ILE A 126 1.90 1.97 -16.38
C ILE A 126 2.36 0.87 -15.42
N THR A 127 1.42 0.12 -14.84
CA THR A 127 1.72 -1.01 -13.95
C THR A 127 2.50 -2.12 -14.68
N PHE A 128 2.12 -2.44 -15.91
CA PHE A 128 2.84 -3.41 -16.73
C PHE A 128 4.27 -2.95 -17.04
N GLU A 129 4.46 -1.67 -17.37
CA GLU A 129 5.78 -1.09 -17.60
C GLU A 129 6.65 -1.15 -16.33
N LEU A 130 6.12 -0.73 -15.18
CA LEU A 130 6.80 -0.83 -13.88
C LEU A 130 7.26 -2.26 -13.61
N CYS A 131 6.38 -3.25 -13.76
CA CYS A 131 6.69 -4.65 -13.54
C CYS A 131 7.78 -5.18 -14.50
N CYS A 132 7.75 -4.77 -15.77
CA CYS A 132 8.77 -5.17 -16.75
C CYS A 132 10.14 -4.56 -16.42
N ILE A 133 10.18 -3.26 -16.12
CA ILE A 133 11.40 -2.53 -15.79
C ILE A 133 11.97 -3.04 -14.45
N PHE A 134 11.12 -3.34 -13.47
CA PHE A 134 11.54 -3.87 -12.17
C PHE A 134 12.39 -5.14 -12.28
N TYR A 135 11.96 -6.11 -13.07
CA TYR A 135 12.74 -7.32 -13.29
C TYR A 135 14.02 -7.07 -14.09
N VAL A 136 14.05 -6.07 -14.98
CA VAL A 136 15.30 -5.65 -15.64
C VAL A 136 16.27 -5.06 -14.62
N GLU A 137 15.80 -4.20 -13.72
CA GLU A 137 16.65 -3.60 -12.67
C GLU A 137 17.13 -4.65 -11.65
N ILE A 138 16.29 -5.62 -11.27
CA ILE A 138 16.72 -6.77 -10.48
C ILE A 138 17.81 -7.55 -11.22
N ARG A 139 17.59 -7.90 -12.49
CA ARG A 139 18.58 -8.63 -13.29
C ARG A 139 19.93 -7.93 -13.32
N ASN A 140 19.92 -6.62 -13.55
CA ASN A 140 21.12 -5.80 -13.64
C ASN A 140 21.86 -5.69 -12.29
N ASN A 141 21.14 -5.83 -11.17
CA ASN A 141 21.73 -5.71 -9.84
C ASN A 141 22.30 -7.02 -9.28
N ILE A 142 21.89 -8.19 -9.80
CA ILE A 142 22.33 -9.51 -9.30
C ILE A 142 23.84 -9.58 -9.06
N PRO A 143 24.71 -9.20 -10.03
CA PRO A 143 26.16 -9.32 -9.85
C PRO A 143 26.76 -8.42 -8.77
N ASN A 144 26.03 -7.41 -8.28
CA ASN A 144 26.49 -6.57 -7.17
C ASN A 144 26.32 -7.26 -5.81
N TYR A 145 25.44 -8.24 -5.71
CA TYR A 145 24.96 -8.77 -4.42
C TYR A 145 25.10 -10.28 -4.29
N LEU A 146 25.24 -11.01 -5.39
CA LEU A 146 25.43 -12.45 -5.40
C LEU A 146 26.64 -12.78 -6.28
N SER A 147 27.47 -13.72 -5.82
CA SER A 147 28.52 -14.27 -6.68
C SER A 147 27.89 -15.22 -7.70
N LYS A 148 28.57 -15.35 -8.86
CA LYS A 148 28.11 -16.22 -9.95
C LYS A 148 27.98 -17.67 -9.49
N GLU A 149 28.97 -18.16 -8.76
CA GLU A 149 29.06 -19.54 -8.31
C GLU A 149 27.98 -19.87 -7.28
N GLU A 150 27.74 -18.99 -6.30
CA GLU A 150 26.70 -19.19 -5.29
C GLU A 150 25.30 -19.16 -5.93
N PHE A 151 25.06 -18.17 -6.79
CA PHE A 151 23.75 -18.02 -7.42
C PHE A 151 23.44 -19.15 -8.39
N ALA A 152 24.43 -19.62 -9.16
CA ALA A 152 24.28 -20.78 -10.02
C ALA A 152 23.96 -22.06 -9.23
N LYS A 153 24.55 -22.24 -8.05
CA LYS A 153 24.25 -23.39 -7.17
C LYS A 153 22.82 -23.34 -6.61
N GLU A 154 22.26 -22.16 -6.36
CA GLU A 154 20.88 -22.03 -5.90
C GLU A 154 19.86 -22.37 -7.00
N ILE A 155 20.21 -22.11 -8.27
CA ILE A 155 19.32 -22.32 -9.41
C ILE A 155 19.47 -23.73 -10.02
N ILE A 156 20.70 -24.23 -10.10
CA ILE A 156 21.03 -25.46 -10.84
C ILE A 156 21.42 -26.57 -9.86
N PRO A 157 20.60 -27.62 -9.71
CA PRO A 157 20.90 -28.74 -8.81
C PRO A 157 22.19 -29.48 -9.20
N SER A 158 22.94 -29.90 -8.19
CA SER A 158 24.19 -30.67 -8.37
C SER A 158 23.93 -32.09 -8.88
N ASN A 159 22.79 -32.69 -8.52
CA ASN A 159 22.41 -34.08 -8.80
C ASN A 159 21.45 -34.26 -10.00
N ARG A 160 21.57 -33.41 -11.02
CA ARG A 160 20.70 -33.43 -12.22
C ARG A 160 21.11 -34.50 -13.24
N SER A 161 20.15 -35.03 -13.99
CA SER A 161 20.44 -35.93 -15.12
C SER A 161 20.91 -35.16 -16.36
N THR A 162 21.57 -35.86 -17.29
CA THR A 162 22.00 -35.30 -18.59
C THR A 162 20.81 -34.75 -19.39
N ILE A 163 19.66 -35.43 -19.35
CA ILE A 163 18.44 -35.00 -20.04
C ILE A 163 17.92 -33.69 -19.45
N GLN A 164 17.84 -33.58 -18.12
CA GLN A 164 17.40 -32.36 -17.43
C GLN A 164 18.34 -31.17 -17.70
N TRP A 165 19.64 -31.45 -17.84
CA TRP A 165 20.61 -30.42 -18.22
C TRP A 165 20.27 -29.81 -19.57
N TYR A 166 20.15 -30.63 -20.62
CA TYR A 166 19.91 -30.13 -21.97
C TYR A 166 18.49 -29.54 -22.14
N SER A 167 17.48 -30.07 -21.46
CA SER A 167 16.10 -29.61 -21.63
C SER A 167 15.71 -28.40 -20.78
N SER A 168 16.42 -28.10 -19.69
CA SER A 168 15.99 -27.05 -18.74
C SER A 168 17.13 -26.20 -18.22
N TYR A 169 18.20 -26.82 -17.69
CA TYR A 169 19.22 -26.06 -16.96
C TYR A 169 20.28 -25.40 -17.84
N ASN A 170 20.48 -25.87 -19.09
CA ASN A 170 21.44 -25.26 -20.01
C ASN A 170 21.05 -23.80 -20.34
N TYR A 171 19.77 -23.53 -20.60
CA TYR A 171 19.29 -22.17 -20.85
C TYR A 171 19.44 -21.25 -19.63
N LEU A 172 19.23 -21.79 -18.42
CA LEU A 172 19.47 -21.06 -17.17
C LEU A 172 20.95 -20.74 -16.99
N ALA A 173 21.85 -21.70 -17.26
CA ALA A 173 23.29 -21.48 -17.19
C ALA A 173 23.77 -20.41 -18.19
N ILE A 174 23.26 -20.43 -19.43
CA ILE A 174 23.55 -19.41 -20.44
C ILE A 174 23.04 -18.04 -19.99
N ALA A 175 21.81 -17.95 -19.48
CA ALA A 175 21.25 -16.70 -18.98
C ALA A 175 22.04 -16.12 -17.80
N ILE A 176 22.47 -16.97 -16.85
CA ILE A 176 23.37 -16.56 -15.76
C ILE A 176 24.68 -16.01 -16.35
N ASN A 177 25.31 -16.73 -17.28
CA ASN A 177 26.52 -16.23 -17.94
C ASN A 177 26.31 -14.87 -18.62
N ASN A 178 25.19 -14.68 -19.33
CA ASN A 178 24.86 -13.41 -19.97
C ASN A 178 24.76 -12.26 -18.95
N ILE A 179 24.12 -12.48 -17.80
CA ILE A 179 23.98 -11.47 -16.73
C ILE A 179 25.36 -11.01 -16.23
N TYR A 180 26.22 -11.96 -15.82
CA TYR A 180 27.53 -11.62 -15.25
C TYR A 180 28.50 -11.07 -16.29
N ASN A 181 28.47 -11.61 -17.52
CA ASN A 181 29.28 -11.07 -18.61
C ASN A 181 28.83 -9.65 -18.97
N GLY A 182 27.54 -9.41 -19.15
CA GLY A 182 27.01 -8.07 -19.45
C GLY A 182 27.38 -7.05 -18.37
N TYR A 183 27.33 -7.45 -17.10
CA TYR A 183 27.76 -6.59 -16.00
C TYR A 183 29.26 -6.26 -16.05
N ASN A 184 30.13 -7.26 -16.20
CA ASN A 184 31.58 -7.02 -16.27
C ASN A 184 31.98 -6.17 -17.47
N TRP A 185 31.36 -6.38 -18.63
CA TRP A 185 31.68 -5.67 -19.87
C TRP A 185 31.09 -4.26 -19.93
N SER A 186 29.92 -4.02 -19.33
CA SER A 186 29.37 -2.66 -19.23
C SER A 186 30.28 -1.72 -18.41
N LYS A 187 30.98 -2.24 -17.39
CA LYS A 187 32.04 -1.49 -16.68
C LYS A 187 33.23 -1.13 -17.56
N SER A 188 33.51 -1.94 -18.59
CA SER A 188 34.63 -1.77 -19.51
C SER A 188 34.25 -1.02 -20.79
N GLY A 189 33.01 -0.54 -20.92
CA GLY A 189 32.53 0.21 -22.09
C GLY A 189 32.32 -0.60 -23.37
N GLY A 190 32.30 -1.94 -23.28
CA GLY A 190 32.15 -2.84 -24.43
C GLY A 190 30.72 -3.39 -24.60
N VAL A 191 30.37 -3.81 -25.82
CA VAL A 191 29.12 -4.52 -26.14
C VAL A 191 29.38 -6.01 -26.24
N VAL A 192 28.57 -6.83 -25.56
CA VAL A 192 28.67 -8.30 -25.61
C VAL A 192 27.60 -8.86 -26.54
N ASN A 193 28.00 -9.67 -27.52
CA ASN A 193 27.05 -10.51 -28.26
C ASN A 193 26.53 -11.61 -27.33
N GLN A 194 25.32 -11.39 -26.79
CA GLN A 194 24.65 -12.37 -25.93
C GLN A 194 23.85 -13.35 -26.78
N ILE A 195 23.86 -14.62 -26.38
CA ILE A 195 22.94 -15.60 -26.96
C ILE A 195 21.53 -15.16 -26.57
N PRO A 196 20.59 -14.99 -27.53
CA PRO A 196 19.23 -14.59 -27.22
C PRO A 196 18.56 -15.68 -26.39
N ILE A 197 18.03 -15.29 -25.23
CA ILE A 197 17.33 -16.18 -24.30
C ILE A 197 15.96 -15.59 -24.02
N ASN A 198 14.95 -16.46 -23.95
CA ASN A 198 13.58 -16.09 -23.63
C ASN A 198 13.48 -15.31 -22.31
N LEU A 199 12.71 -14.22 -22.31
CA LEU A 199 12.52 -13.35 -21.14
C LEU A 199 11.95 -14.10 -19.92
N ASN A 200 11.15 -15.14 -20.11
CA ASN A 200 10.65 -15.95 -18.99
C ASN A 200 11.80 -16.64 -18.21
N THR A 201 12.91 -16.96 -18.88
CA THR A 201 14.11 -17.50 -18.22
C THR A 201 14.74 -16.44 -17.32
N TYR A 202 14.83 -15.19 -17.80
CA TYR A 202 15.33 -14.08 -16.98
C TYR A 202 14.38 -13.77 -15.82
N ASP A 203 13.07 -13.79 -16.05
CA ASP A 203 12.07 -13.56 -15.00
C ASP A 203 12.17 -14.63 -13.90
N TYR A 204 12.36 -15.90 -14.28
CA TYR A 204 12.63 -16.98 -13.34
C TYR A 204 13.88 -16.71 -12.50
N ILE A 205 14.98 -16.32 -13.15
CA ILE A 205 16.23 -15.96 -12.46
C ILE A 205 16.01 -14.79 -11.50
N CYS A 206 15.30 -13.74 -11.92
CA CYS A 206 14.99 -12.58 -11.07
C CYS A 206 14.15 -12.96 -9.85
N LEU A 207 13.14 -13.82 -10.02
CA LEU A 207 12.34 -14.31 -8.91
C LEU A 207 13.18 -15.10 -7.89
N ILE A 208 14.08 -15.96 -8.37
CA ILE A 208 15.00 -16.67 -7.48
C ILE A 208 15.91 -15.69 -6.74
N ALA A 209 16.50 -14.70 -7.43
CA ALA A 209 17.31 -13.65 -6.79
C ALA A 209 16.53 -12.91 -5.69
N ILE A 210 15.29 -12.49 -5.97
CA ILE A 210 14.43 -11.83 -4.98
C ILE A 210 14.19 -12.75 -3.77
N ARG A 211 13.90 -14.03 -4.00
CA ARG A 211 13.73 -15.00 -2.91
C ARG A 211 15.00 -15.14 -2.07
N THR A 212 16.17 -15.18 -2.71
CA THR A 212 17.47 -15.20 -2.03
C THR A 212 17.65 -13.95 -1.16
N TYR A 213 17.41 -12.77 -1.69
CA TYR A 213 17.49 -11.50 -0.96
C TYR A 213 16.55 -11.47 0.26
N LEU A 214 15.31 -11.91 0.08
CA LEU A 214 14.32 -11.98 1.16
C LEU A 214 14.73 -12.99 2.25
N LYS A 215 15.23 -14.17 1.88
CA LYS A 215 15.75 -15.17 2.84
C LYS A 215 16.92 -14.62 3.65
N GLN A 216 17.80 -13.85 3.00
CA GLN A 216 18.96 -13.21 3.63
C GLN A 216 18.59 -11.96 4.44
N ASN A 217 17.31 -11.54 4.45
CA ASN A 217 16.86 -10.26 5.00
C ASN A 217 17.61 -9.04 4.41
N ASN A 218 18.15 -9.17 3.20
CA ASN A 218 18.85 -8.11 2.49
C ASN A 218 17.89 -7.40 1.54
N PHE A 219 17.25 -6.31 2.00
CA PHE A 219 16.27 -5.57 1.19
C PHE A 219 16.88 -4.57 0.21
N LYS A 220 18.18 -4.26 0.35
CA LYS A 220 18.86 -3.23 -0.43
C LYS A 220 18.74 -3.44 -1.96
N PRO A 221 18.95 -4.66 -2.51
CA PRO A 221 18.84 -4.88 -3.96
C PRO A 221 17.41 -4.63 -4.46
N ILE A 222 16.40 -5.04 -3.67
CA ILE A 222 14.99 -4.88 -4.01
C ILE A 222 14.62 -3.40 -4.03
N ILE A 223 14.99 -2.66 -2.98
CA ILE A 223 14.70 -1.22 -2.86
C ILE A 223 15.37 -0.44 -3.98
N GLU A 224 16.64 -0.71 -4.26
CA GLU A 224 17.36 -0.04 -5.36
C GLU A 224 16.70 -0.28 -6.72
N ALA A 225 16.24 -1.51 -6.98
CA ALA A 225 15.52 -1.82 -8.20
C ALA A 225 14.16 -1.12 -8.27
N ILE A 226 13.38 -1.11 -7.17
CA ILE A 226 12.08 -0.43 -7.12
C ILE A 226 12.26 1.08 -7.35
N SER A 227 13.20 1.72 -6.65
CA SER A 227 13.44 3.17 -6.78
C SER A 227 13.83 3.54 -8.21
N LYS A 228 14.82 2.85 -8.80
CA LYS A 228 15.24 3.10 -10.20
C LYS A 228 14.12 2.88 -11.19
N THR A 229 13.34 1.81 -10.99
CA THR A 229 12.18 1.50 -11.82
C THR A 229 11.14 2.60 -11.77
N ALA A 230 10.80 3.05 -10.56
CA ALA A 230 9.81 4.09 -10.35
C ALA A 230 10.26 5.41 -10.99
N ASP A 231 11.50 5.85 -10.72
CA ASP A 231 12.04 7.09 -11.28
C ASP A 231 12.10 7.07 -12.81
N PHE A 232 12.58 5.95 -13.38
CA PHE A 232 12.64 5.80 -14.84
C PHE A 232 11.24 5.79 -15.46
N CYS A 233 10.30 5.00 -14.92
CA CYS A 233 8.94 4.91 -15.46
C CYS A 233 8.18 6.24 -15.31
N PHE A 234 8.22 6.86 -14.14
CA PHE A 234 7.46 8.09 -13.86
C PHE A 234 8.01 9.30 -14.58
N SER A 235 9.29 9.34 -14.94
CA SER A 235 9.85 10.42 -15.75
C SER A 235 9.09 10.62 -17.07
N LYS A 236 8.58 9.54 -17.68
CA LYS A 236 7.78 9.57 -18.91
C LYS A 236 6.39 10.18 -18.72
N TYR A 237 5.84 10.10 -17.51
CA TYR A 237 4.47 10.47 -17.17
C TYR A 237 4.40 11.53 -16.08
N ILE A 238 5.50 12.27 -15.87
CA ILE A 238 5.66 13.12 -14.69
C ILE A 238 4.56 14.20 -14.59
N ASN A 239 4.14 14.73 -15.73
CA ASN A 239 3.10 15.75 -15.81
C ASN A 239 1.72 15.21 -15.40
N GLN A 240 1.43 13.94 -15.69
CA GLN A 240 0.17 13.27 -15.36
C GLN A 240 0.20 12.69 -13.94
N LEU A 241 1.25 11.94 -13.60
CA LEU A 241 1.33 11.21 -12.34
C LEU A 241 1.68 12.11 -11.14
N GLY A 242 2.42 13.20 -11.35
CA GLY A 242 2.80 14.10 -10.26
C GLY A 242 1.58 14.69 -9.52
N THR A 243 0.54 15.08 -10.27
CA THR A 243 -0.71 15.59 -9.67
C THR A 243 -1.49 14.47 -8.97
N TYR A 244 -1.54 13.28 -9.57
CA TYR A 244 -2.17 12.09 -8.97
C TYR A 244 -1.56 11.76 -7.60
N PHE A 245 -0.22 11.65 -7.53
CA PHE A 245 0.49 11.35 -6.29
C PHE A 245 0.30 12.43 -5.23
N ARG A 246 0.31 13.70 -5.64
CA ARG A 246 0.09 14.83 -4.75
C ARG A 246 -1.32 14.84 -4.15
N ASN A 247 -2.34 14.54 -4.95
CA ASN A 247 -3.71 14.47 -4.46
C ASN A 247 -3.89 13.29 -3.49
N ALA A 248 -3.31 12.13 -3.77
CA ALA A 248 -3.31 10.99 -2.85
C ALA A 248 -2.60 11.34 -1.52
N TYR A 249 -1.44 12.00 -1.60
CA TYR A 249 -0.72 12.49 -0.43
C TYR A 249 -1.57 13.46 0.41
N TYR A 250 -2.18 14.49 -0.19
CA TYR A 250 -2.95 15.48 0.55
C TYR A 250 -4.23 14.90 1.18
N ILE A 251 -4.88 13.92 0.53
CA ILE A 251 -6.01 13.22 1.16
C ILE A 251 -5.54 12.52 2.43
N LEU A 252 -4.45 11.77 2.36
CA LEU A 252 -3.95 11.03 3.53
C LEU A 252 -3.41 11.97 4.62
N GLU A 253 -2.74 13.06 4.23
CA GLU A 253 -2.27 14.08 5.15
C GLU A 253 -3.45 14.75 5.89
N MET A 254 -4.49 15.16 5.18
CA MET A 254 -5.71 15.70 5.78
C MET A 254 -6.33 14.69 6.75
N VAL A 255 -6.53 13.45 6.29
CA VAL A 255 -7.16 12.39 7.07
C VAL A 255 -6.38 12.10 8.36
N SER A 256 -5.05 12.23 8.35
CA SER A 256 -4.22 12.03 9.54
C SER A 256 -4.54 12.99 10.68
N GLY A 257 -5.10 14.18 10.38
CA GLY A 257 -5.51 15.17 11.36
C GLY A 257 -6.92 14.99 11.91
N PHE A 258 -7.71 14.03 11.41
CA PHE A 258 -9.10 13.84 11.83
C PHE A 258 -9.23 13.09 13.16
N ASN A 259 -10.42 13.17 13.77
CA ASN A 259 -10.74 12.39 14.98
C ASN A 259 -10.73 10.87 14.74
N TYR A 260 -11.02 10.41 13.52
CA TYR A 260 -11.08 8.99 13.15
C TYR A 260 -10.33 8.68 11.85
N PRO A 261 -8.99 8.87 11.77
CA PRO A 261 -8.24 8.80 10.52
C PRO A 261 -8.44 7.48 9.77
N LYS A 262 -8.33 6.35 10.49
CA LYS A 262 -8.44 5.00 9.93
C LYS A 262 -9.73 4.77 9.14
N LYS A 263 -10.85 5.30 9.62
CA LYS A 263 -12.16 5.18 8.93
C LYS A 263 -12.10 5.80 7.53
N TYR A 264 -11.50 6.98 7.40
CA TYR A 264 -11.42 7.70 6.14
C TYR A 264 -10.32 7.16 5.23
N SER A 265 -9.18 6.72 5.80
CA SER A 265 -8.14 5.99 5.06
C SER A 265 -8.69 4.70 4.45
N ASP A 266 -9.51 3.95 5.19
CA ASP A 266 -10.15 2.73 4.68
C ASP A 266 -11.12 3.03 3.52
N ILE A 267 -11.87 4.15 3.60
CA ILE A 267 -12.74 4.60 2.50
C ILE A 267 -11.91 4.98 1.27
N PHE A 268 -10.84 5.77 1.45
CA PHE A 268 -9.95 6.18 0.36
C PHE A 268 -9.32 4.96 -0.31
N ARG A 269 -8.76 4.02 0.47
CA ARG A 269 -8.19 2.77 -0.05
C ARG A 269 -9.22 1.97 -0.86
N ALA A 270 -10.47 1.93 -0.42
CA ALA A 270 -11.55 1.24 -1.15
C ALA A 270 -11.89 1.88 -2.51
N GLN A 271 -11.45 3.12 -2.77
CA GLN A 271 -11.61 3.77 -4.08
C GLN A 271 -10.44 3.50 -5.05
N LEU A 272 -9.35 2.89 -4.57
CA LEU A 272 -8.17 2.59 -5.38
C LEU A 272 -8.31 1.22 -6.03
N SER A 273 -8.08 1.18 -7.34
CA SER A 273 -7.92 -0.09 -8.04
C SER A 273 -6.61 -0.78 -7.65
N LYS A 274 -6.51 -2.06 -8.01
CA LYS A 274 -5.30 -2.86 -7.79
C LYS A 274 -4.06 -2.27 -8.48
N ASP A 275 -4.21 -1.81 -9.72
CA ASP A 275 -3.13 -1.17 -10.48
C ASP A 275 -2.70 0.15 -9.83
N GLU A 276 -3.64 0.92 -9.29
CA GLU A 276 -3.33 2.13 -8.53
C GLU A 276 -2.58 1.83 -7.22
N LEU A 277 -2.91 0.74 -6.54
CA LEU A 277 -2.15 0.29 -5.36
C LEU A 277 -0.71 -0.09 -5.74
N VAL A 278 -0.49 -0.78 -6.85
CA VAL A 278 0.85 -1.06 -7.37
C VAL A 278 1.58 0.24 -7.72
N LEU A 279 0.92 1.14 -8.42
CA LEU A 279 1.48 2.45 -8.79
C LEU A 279 1.93 3.25 -7.55
N LEU A 280 1.07 3.35 -6.53
CA LEU A 280 1.38 4.03 -5.28
C LEU A 280 2.47 3.31 -4.47
N PHE A 281 2.55 1.98 -4.56
CA PHE A 281 3.63 1.21 -3.96
C PHE A 281 4.98 1.63 -4.56
N PHE A 282 5.12 1.63 -5.89
CA PHE A 282 6.37 2.10 -6.54
C PHE A 282 6.64 3.58 -6.24
N ASN A 283 5.61 4.43 -6.23
CA ASN A 283 5.75 5.84 -5.84
C ASN A 283 6.39 6.01 -4.47
N SER A 284 6.06 5.17 -3.49
CA SER A 284 6.57 5.28 -2.13
C SER A 284 8.11 5.17 -2.00
N PHE A 285 8.76 4.54 -2.99
CA PHE A 285 10.21 4.36 -3.11
C PHE A 285 10.87 5.28 -4.14
N SER A 286 10.07 6.01 -4.93
CA SER A 286 10.58 6.94 -5.93
C SER A 286 11.12 8.23 -5.31
N SER A 287 11.89 8.98 -6.09
CA SER A 287 12.34 10.34 -5.78
C SER A 287 11.21 11.35 -5.59
N LEU A 288 9.99 11.04 -6.06
CA LEU A 288 8.79 11.87 -5.87
C LEU A 288 8.14 11.72 -4.49
N SER A 289 8.62 10.76 -3.68
CA SER A 289 8.07 10.46 -2.35
C SER A 289 9.07 10.76 -1.25
N ASN A 290 8.57 11.27 -0.12
CA ASN A 290 9.36 11.62 1.05
C ASN A 290 9.00 10.72 2.25
N ASN A 291 9.73 10.88 3.37
CA ASN A 291 9.50 10.12 4.60
C ASN A 291 8.06 10.29 5.12
N LYS A 292 7.48 11.48 4.97
CA LYS A 292 6.10 11.75 5.39
C LYS A 292 5.09 10.97 4.56
N THR A 293 5.24 10.90 3.24
CA THR A 293 4.39 10.07 2.36
C THR A 293 4.45 8.60 2.77
N ARG A 294 5.65 8.06 3.02
CA ARG A 294 5.81 6.68 3.49
C ARG A 294 5.11 6.43 4.83
N GLN A 295 5.25 7.34 5.77
CA GLN A 295 4.57 7.26 7.07
C GLN A 295 3.05 7.27 6.91
N LEU A 296 2.52 8.18 6.09
CA LEU A 296 1.09 8.24 5.79
C LEU A 296 0.57 6.94 5.17
N TYR A 297 1.34 6.32 4.27
CA TYR A 297 0.95 5.04 3.65
C TYR A 297 0.93 3.89 4.66
N LEU A 298 1.89 3.87 5.60
CA LEU A 298 1.92 2.91 6.71
C LEU A 298 0.73 3.09 7.66
N ASP A 299 0.48 4.32 8.11
CA ASP A 299 -0.58 4.64 9.09
C ASP A 299 -1.97 4.39 8.51
N ALA A 300 -2.14 4.66 7.21
CA ALA A 300 -3.35 4.34 6.46
C ALA A 300 -3.53 2.83 6.22
N ASP A 301 -2.47 2.02 6.36
CA ASP A 301 -2.44 0.62 5.93
C ASP A 301 -2.87 0.52 4.45
N LEU A 302 -2.30 1.41 3.62
CA LEU A 302 -2.78 1.68 2.27
C LEU A 302 -2.75 0.45 1.36
N PHE A 303 -1.73 -0.40 1.52
CA PHE A 303 -1.51 -1.58 0.68
C PHE A 303 -2.13 -2.86 1.23
N ASN A 304 -3.06 -2.75 2.18
CA ASN A 304 -3.83 -3.91 2.63
C ASN A 304 -4.57 -4.55 1.44
N ASN A 305 -4.50 -5.88 1.35
CA ASN A 305 -4.95 -6.70 0.22
C ASN A 305 -4.14 -6.56 -1.09
N LEU A 306 -3.05 -5.81 -1.12
CA LEU A 306 -2.08 -5.89 -2.22
C LEU A 306 -1.24 -7.15 -2.06
N GLU A 307 -1.20 -8.02 -3.07
CA GLU A 307 -0.42 -9.24 -3.01
C GLU A 307 1.02 -9.00 -3.46
N LEU A 308 1.97 -9.71 -2.85
CA LEU A 308 3.39 -9.63 -3.22
C LEU A 308 3.64 -10.08 -4.67
N LYS A 309 2.75 -10.87 -5.27
CA LYS A 309 2.84 -11.24 -6.69
C LYS A 309 2.54 -10.07 -7.63
N ASP A 310 1.71 -9.12 -7.19
CA ASP A 310 1.25 -8.00 -8.02
C ASP A 310 2.37 -6.96 -8.22
N ILE A 311 3.31 -6.92 -7.28
CA ILE A 311 4.55 -6.16 -7.33
C ILE A 311 5.77 -7.05 -7.64
N ARG A 312 5.52 -8.28 -8.12
CA ARG A 312 6.51 -9.27 -8.55
C ARG A 312 7.58 -9.68 -7.51
N LEU A 313 7.25 -9.61 -6.21
CA LEU A 313 8.17 -10.05 -5.15
C LEU A 313 8.02 -11.53 -4.78
N LYS A 314 6.81 -12.08 -4.89
CA LYS A 314 6.52 -13.50 -4.63
C LYS A 314 5.54 -14.08 -5.65
N GLU A 315 5.97 -14.16 -6.90
CA GLU A 315 5.23 -14.89 -7.92
C GLU A 315 5.34 -16.42 -7.69
N ASN A 316 4.28 -17.13 -8.05
CA ASN A 316 4.37 -18.59 -8.21
C ASN A 316 5.20 -18.86 -9.46
N ILE A 317 6.16 -19.79 -9.38
CA ILE A 317 6.99 -20.19 -10.52
C ILE A 317 6.14 -20.61 -11.72
N ASN A 318 4.96 -21.17 -11.45
CA ASN A 318 4.02 -21.63 -12.47
C ASN A 318 3.32 -20.48 -13.23
N ASN A 319 3.39 -19.23 -12.72
CA ASN A 319 2.73 -18.05 -13.27
C ASN A 319 3.71 -16.94 -13.71
N ILE A 320 5.02 -17.20 -13.72
CA ILE A 320 6.05 -16.21 -14.12
C ILE A 320 5.90 -15.76 -15.58
N SER A 321 5.14 -16.51 -16.39
CA SER A 321 5.04 -16.23 -17.81
C SER A 321 4.38 -14.86 -18.05
N ARG A 322 5.08 -13.98 -18.77
CA ARG A 322 4.49 -12.74 -19.31
C ARG A 322 3.41 -12.99 -20.39
N MET A 323 3.16 -14.25 -20.74
CA MET A 323 2.13 -14.73 -21.67
C MET A 323 1.66 -16.14 -21.26
N GLU A 324 0.36 -16.44 -21.39
CA GLU A 324 -0.32 -17.74 -21.12
C GLU A 324 0.27 -19.02 -21.80
N TYR A 325 1.40 -18.96 -22.49
CA TYR A 325 1.81 -19.99 -23.47
C TYR A 325 3.10 -20.76 -23.19
N ILE A 326 3.73 -20.65 -22.02
CA ILE A 326 4.88 -21.52 -21.69
C ILE A 326 4.74 -22.06 -20.27
N SER A 327 4.52 -23.38 -20.17
CA SER A 327 4.67 -24.15 -18.94
C SER A 327 6.14 -24.47 -18.71
N PHE A 328 6.66 -24.13 -17.52
CA PHE A 328 7.94 -24.69 -17.09
C PHE A 328 7.81 -26.21 -16.92
N PRO A 329 8.85 -26.99 -17.24
CA PRO A 329 8.84 -28.44 -17.01
C PRO A 329 8.53 -28.75 -15.55
N SER A 330 7.78 -29.84 -15.30
CA SER A 330 7.26 -30.21 -13.98
C SER A 330 8.32 -30.36 -12.89
N THR A 331 9.58 -30.54 -13.27
CA THR A 331 10.73 -30.60 -12.36
C THR A 331 11.12 -29.25 -11.74
N LEU A 332 10.71 -28.12 -12.34
CA LEU A 332 10.89 -26.77 -11.79
C LEU A 332 9.64 -26.26 -11.06
N GLN A 333 8.53 -27.01 -11.13
CA GLN A 333 7.26 -26.65 -10.50
C GLN A 333 7.38 -26.83 -8.99
N GLN A 334 7.14 -25.75 -8.24
CA GLN A 334 6.97 -25.80 -6.80
C GLN A 334 5.48 -25.85 -6.45
N ASN A 335 5.16 -26.39 -5.27
CA ASN A 335 3.81 -26.38 -4.71
C ASN A 335 3.21 -24.96 -4.74
N PRO A 336 1.88 -24.81 -4.91
CA PRO A 336 1.23 -23.51 -4.96
C PRO A 336 1.59 -22.70 -3.70
N VAL A 337 2.32 -21.61 -3.90
CA VAL A 337 2.67 -20.67 -2.84
C VAL A 337 1.39 -19.92 -2.47
N LYS A 338 1.00 -19.97 -1.19
CA LYS A 338 -0.14 -19.21 -0.68
C LYS A 338 0.07 -17.72 -0.97
N ASN A 339 -0.96 -17.02 -1.45
CA ASN A 339 -0.86 -15.58 -1.69
C ASN A 339 -0.41 -14.89 -0.39
N GLU A 340 0.73 -14.21 -0.46
CA GLU A 340 1.23 -13.38 0.62
C GLU A 340 0.96 -11.92 0.29
N TYR A 341 0.50 -11.17 1.30
CA TYR A 341 0.14 -9.77 1.15
C TYR A 341 1.28 -8.85 1.61
N VAL A 342 1.30 -7.63 1.10
CA VAL A 342 2.15 -6.55 1.63
C VAL A 342 1.67 -6.23 3.05
N SER A 343 2.28 -6.86 4.05
CA SER A 343 1.94 -6.61 5.45
C SER A 343 2.57 -5.31 5.95
N TYR A 344 1.98 -4.73 7.00
CA TYR A 344 2.56 -3.58 7.70
C TYR A 344 4.01 -3.82 8.11
N GLU A 345 4.31 -5.00 8.68
CA GLU A 345 5.66 -5.35 9.13
C GLU A 345 6.64 -5.45 7.96
N PHE A 346 6.23 -6.08 6.86
CA PHE A 346 7.07 -6.19 5.67
C PHE A 346 7.39 -4.81 5.07
N LEU A 347 6.36 -3.97 4.90
CA LEU A 347 6.53 -2.62 4.36
C LEU A 347 7.38 -1.72 5.29
N SER A 348 7.15 -1.81 6.60
CA SER A 348 7.95 -1.07 7.59
C SER A 348 9.43 -1.45 7.51
N ARG A 349 9.76 -2.73 7.32
CA ARG A 349 11.14 -3.19 7.12
C ARG A 349 11.77 -2.66 5.84
N LEU A 350 11.00 -2.62 4.73
CA LEU A 350 11.45 -2.01 3.48
C LEU A 350 11.76 -0.52 3.68
N TYR A 351 10.85 0.24 4.28
CA TYR A 351 11.06 1.69 4.48
C TYR A 351 12.23 2.00 5.40
N LYS A 352 12.38 1.27 6.52
CA LYS A 352 13.55 1.44 7.41
C LYS A 352 14.88 1.22 6.69
N SER A 353 14.89 0.31 5.71
CA SER A 353 16.09 0.03 4.91
C SER A 353 16.42 1.13 3.90
N ILE A 354 15.48 2.06 3.62
CA ILE A 354 15.74 3.28 2.83
C ILE A 354 16.47 4.30 3.70
N ASP A 355 15.97 4.54 4.92
CA ASP A 355 16.48 5.61 5.79
C ASP A 355 17.93 5.39 6.23
N ILE A 356 18.35 4.13 6.41
CA ILE A 356 19.75 3.75 6.72
C ILE A 356 20.73 4.16 5.60
N LYS A 357 20.25 4.52 4.40
CA LYS A 357 21.08 4.96 3.26
C LYS A 357 21.39 6.46 3.27
N ASN A 358 20.69 7.25 4.10
CA ASN A 358 20.83 8.70 4.16
C ASN A 358 21.67 9.19 5.36
N ASP A 359 22.16 8.26 6.18
CA ASP A 359 23.21 8.47 7.19
C ASP A 359 24.53 7.86 6.67
#